data_AF-A0A5R9QRA0-F1
#
_entry.id   AF-A0A5R9QRA0-F1
#
_cell.length_a   1.000
_cell.length_b   1.000
_cell.length_c   1.000
_cell.angle_alpha   90.00
_cell.angle_beta   90.00
_cell.angle_gamma   90.00
#
_symmetry.space_group_name_H-M   'P 1'
#
loop_
_entity.id
_entity.type
_entity.pdbx_description
1 polymer ?
#
loop_
_entity_poly.entity_id
_entity_poly.type
_entity_poly.pdbx_seq_one_letter_code
_entity_poly.pdbx_strand_id
1 'polypeptide(L)'
;MAKLDLTQAADLIGSYVLVETVCDSEPIPEQYCMQLVGVVPPLAGVIEHPYFLVMDLLAPSKFPEELFWHNIQSLIVLGSEVASARKELMPEEGIMIC
;
A
#
# COMPACT_ATOMS: atom_id res chain seq x y z
N MET A 1 11.54 9.08 -2.47
CA MET A 1 11.09 8.12 -3.49
C MET A 1 11.85 6.83 -3.30
N ALA A 2 11.16 5.76 -2.95
CA ALA A 2 11.76 4.43 -2.86
C ALA A 2 12.23 3.99 -4.26
N LYS A 3 13.46 3.46 -4.37
CA LYS A 3 13.97 2.92 -5.63
C LYS A 3 13.63 1.43 -5.69
N LEU A 4 12.43 1.11 -6.16
CA LEU A 4 11.96 -0.26 -6.37
C LEU A 4 12.27 -0.72 -7.79
N ASP A 5 12.62 -1.99 -7.93
CA ASP A 5 12.58 -2.70 -9.21
C ASP A 5 11.48 -3.78 -9.17
N LEU A 6 11.10 -4.29 -10.35
CA LEU A 6 9.97 -5.21 -10.45
C LEU A 6 10.20 -6.56 -9.77
N THR A 7 11.44 -7.04 -9.73
CA THR A 7 11.76 -8.31 -9.08
C THR A 7 11.61 -8.16 -7.57
N GLN A 8 12.18 -7.11 -6.99
CA GLN A 8 12.01 -6.80 -5.57
C GLN A 8 10.54 -6.58 -5.22
N ALA A 9 9.80 -5.88 -6.08
CA ALA A 9 8.37 -5.65 -5.87
C ALA A 9 7.55 -6.95 -5.90
N ALA A 10 7.90 -7.90 -6.78
CA ALA A 10 7.25 -9.21 -6.84
C ALA A 10 7.54 -10.05 -5.58
N ASP A 11 8.76 -9.98 -5.05
CA ASP A 11 9.14 -10.69 -3.81
C ASP A 11 8.39 -10.18 -2.57
N LEU A 12 7.84 -8.96 -2.63
CA LEU A 12 7.06 -8.37 -1.54
C LEU A 12 5.58 -8.78 -1.56
N ILE A 13 5.10 -9.48 -2.58
CA ILE A 13 3.70 -9.93 -2.66
C ILE A 13 3.37 -10.84 -1.47
N GLY A 14 2.22 -10.59 -0.84
CA GLY A 14 1.76 -11.25 0.37
C GLY A 14 2.22 -10.56 1.66
N SER A 15 3.22 -9.68 1.59
CA SER A 15 3.75 -8.97 2.75
C SER A 15 2.80 -7.90 3.25
N TYR A 16 2.83 -7.67 4.56
CA TYR A 16 2.22 -6.52 5.19
C TYR A 16 3.23 -5.38 5.27
N VAL A 17 2.80 -4.17 4.96
CA VAL A 17 3.66 -3.00 4.86
C VAL A 17 3.04 -1.80 5.55
N LEU A 18 3.89 -0.97 6.15
CA LEU A 18 3.58 0.42 6.46
C LEU A 18 4.11 1.27 5.30
N VAL A 19 3.22 2.03 4.67
CA VAL A 19 3.54 2.89 3.54
C VAL A 19 3.28 4.33 3.93
N GLU A 20 4.23 5.20 3.63
CA GLU A 20 4.02 6.64 3.67
C GLU A 20 3.88 7.15 2.24
N THR A 21 2.79 7.84 1.96
CA THR A 21 2.51 8.44 0.66
C THR A 21 2.50 9.96 0.73
N VAL A 22 2.89 10.59 -0.37
CA VAL A 22 2.71 12.04 -0.57
C VAL A 22 1.80 12.22 -1.77
N CYS A 23 0.74 13.02 -1.61
CA CYS A 23 -0.08 13.48 -2.71
C CYS A 23 0.40 14.89 -3.12
N ASP A 24 0.54 15.16 -4.41
CA ASP A 24 1.01 16.47 -4.91
C ASP A 24 0.13 17.64 -4.44
N SER A 25 -1.12 17.38 -4.05
CA SER A 25 -2.07 18.37 -3.54
C SER A 25 -2.07 18.56 -2.03
N GLU A 26 -1.43 17.68 -1.26
CA GLU A 26 -1.49 17.65 0.21
C GLU A 26 -0.06 17.71 0.80
N PRO A 27 0.26 18.69 1.66
CA PRO A 27 1.61 18.82 2.21
C PRO A 27 1.94 17.81 3.31
N ILE A 28 0.94 17.07 3.82
CA ILE A 28 1.09 16.14 4.94
C ILE A 28 1.15 14.71 4.37
N PRO A 29 2.24 13.95 4.63
CA PRO A 29 2.31 12.55 4.24
C PRO A 29 1.24 11.72 4.96
N GLU A 30 0.53 10.89 4.21
CA GLU A 30 -0.43 9.94 4.74
C GLU A 30 0.25 8.61 5.02
N GLN A 31 -0.21 7.89 6.05
CA GLN A 31 0.35 6.60 6.44
C GLN A 31 -0.70 5.51 6.36
N TYR A 32 -0.37 4.42 5.69
CA TYR A 32 -1.28 3.29 5.47
C TYR A 32 -0.65 1.97 5.89
N CYS A 33 -1.44 1.12 6.53
CA CYS A 33 -1.08 -0.27 6.79
C CYS A 33 -1.77 -1.14 5.73
N MET A 34 -0.99 -1.73 4.84
CA MET A 34 -1.52 -2.41 3.65
C MET A 34 -0.95 -3.83 3.53
N GLN A 35 -1.67 -4.69 2.84
CA GLN A 35 -1.12 -5.93 2.29
C GLN A 35 -0.87 -5.77 0.80
N LEU A 36 0.35 -6.09 0.36
CA LEU A 36 0.66 -6.11 -1.07
C LEU A 36 0.13 -7.41 -1.68
N VAL A 37 -0.72 -7.32 -2.70
CA VAL A 37 -1.36 -8.48 -3.33
C VAL A 37 -1.02 -8.65 -4.81
N GLY A 38 -0.36 -7.66 -5.41
CA GLY A 38 0.14 -7.75 -6.77
C GLY A 38 1.03 -6.58 -7.15
N VAL A 39 1.66 -6.70 -8.31
CA VAL A 39 2.45 -5.63 -8.93
C VAL A 39 2.06 -5.52 -10.40
N VAL A 40 1.87 -4.30 -10.87
CA VAL A 40 1.60 -4.01 -12.28
C VAL A 40 2.84 -3.33 -12.87
N PRO A 41 3.56 -3.97 -13.80
CA PRO A 41 4.72 -3.37 -14.46
C PRO A 41 4.27 -2.30 -15.46
N PRO A 42 5.15 -1.35 -15.82
CA PRO A 42 4.83 -0.41 -16.87
C PRO A 42 4.71 -1.15 -18.21
N LEU A 43 3.70 -0.76 -18.99
CA LEU A 43 3.46 -1.23 -20.34
C LEU A 43 3.29 -0.01 -21.24
N ALA A 44 4.24 0.18 -22.16
CA ALA A 44 4.29 1.35 -23.03
C ALA A 44 2.96 1.58 -23.76
N GLY A 45 2.41 2.80 -23.62
CA GLY A 45 1.12 3.19 -24.23
C GLY A 45 -0.13 2.67 -23.51
N VAL A 46 0.02 2.01 -22.35
CA VAL A 46 -1.10 1.48 -21.56
C VAL A 46 -0.99 1.93 -20.10
N ILE A 47 0.14 1.63 -19.45
CA ILE A 47 0.42 1.96 -18.04
C ILE A 47 1.85 2.49 -17.97
N GLU A 48 2.00 3.80 -17.76
CA GLU A 48 3.33 4.43 -17.80
C GLU A 48 4.09 4.30 -16.48
N HIS A 49 3.36 4.23 -15.36
CA HIS A 49 3.95 4.16 -14.03
C HIS A 49 3.62 2.83 -13.37
N PRO A 50 4.62 2.10 -12.86
CA PRO A 50 4.38 0.90 -12.07
C PRO A 50 3.64 1.23 -10.77
N TYR A 51 2.84 0.27 -10.32
CA TYR A 51 2.11 0.35 -9.07
C TYR A 51 1.92 -1.02 -8.42
N PHE A 52 1.68 -1.02 -7.11
CA PHE A 52 1.22 -2.19 -6.39
C PHE A 52 -0.31 -2.27 -6.42
N LEU A 53 -0.83 -3.48 -6.40
CA LEU A 53 -2.19 -3.75 -5.96
C LEU A 53 -2.15 -4.03 -4.46
N VAL A 54 -2.98 -3.30 -3.70
CA VAL A 54 -2.95 -3.32 -2.24
C VAL A 54 -4.32 -3.52 -1.63
N MET A 55 -4.36 -4.13 -0.45
CA MET A 55 -5.53 -4.17 0.41
C MET A 55 -5.25 -3.35 1.66
N ASP A 56 -6.07 -2.34 1.95
CA ASP A 56 -5.98 -1.62 3.21
C ASP A 56 -6.40 -2.55 4.37
N LEU A 57 -5.56 -2.64 5.40
CA LEU A 57 -5.83 -3.48 6.57
C LEU A 57 -6.83 -2.85 7.55
N LEU A 58 -6.95 -1.52 7.51
CA LEU A 58 -7.81 -0.72 8.36
C LEU A 58 -9.16 -0.41 7.70
N ALA A 59 -9.21 -0.41 6.37
CA ALA A 59 -10.43 -0.20 5.59
C ALA A 59 -10.56 -1.23 4.46
N PRO A 60 -10.75 -2.53 4.77
CA PRO A 60 -10.73 -3.58 3.76
C PRO A 60 -11.88 -3.41 2.76
N SER A 61 -11.52 -3.13 1.51
CA SER A 61 -12.44 -3.08 0.38
C SER A 61 -12.59 -4.45 -0.29
N LYS A 62 -13.58 -4.60 -1.18
CA LYS A 62 -13.83 -5.87 -1.88
C LYS A 62 -12.72 -6.22 -2.90
N PHE A 63 -12.06 -5.21 -3.44
CA PHE A 63 -11.09 -5.35 -4.53
C PHE A 63 -9.84 -4.55 -4.20
N PRO A 64 -8.66 -4.97 -4.69
CA PRO A 64 -7.43 -4.24 -4.45
C PRO A 64 -7.46 -2.83 -5.03
N GLU A 65 -6.75 -1.92 -4.36
CA GLU A 65 -6.54 -0.54 -4.77
C GLU A 65 -5.15 -0.35 -5.38
N GLU A 66 -4.96 0.75 -6.10
CA GLU A 66 -3.72 1.06 -6.80
C GLU A 66 -2.81 1.95 -5.94
N LEU A 67 -1.57 1.50 -5.70
CA LEU A 67 -0.54 2.28 -5.01
C LEU A 67 0.63 2.55 -5.96
N PHE A 68 0.61 3.72 -6.59
CA PHE A 68 1.63 4.13 -7.54
C PHE A 68 2.98 4.41 -6.88
N TRP A 69 4.06 3.89 -7.47
CA TRP A 69 5.40 3.98 -6.86
C TRP A 69 5.90 5.41 -6.70
N HIS A 70 5.50 6.32 -7.59
CA HIS A 70 5.88 7.72 -7.51
C HIS A 70 5.24 8.45 -6.32
N ASN A 71 4.15 7.92 -5.77
CA ASN A 71 3.51 8.45 -4.57
C ASN A 71 4.14 7.88 -3.29
N ILE A 72 4.97 6.84 -3.37
CA ILE A 72 5.59 6.18 -2.20
C ILE A 72 6.82 6.97 -1.74
N GLN A 73 6.70 7.56 -0.56
CA GLN A 73 7.81 8.21 0.12
C GLN A 73 8.68 7.17 0.85
N SER A 74 8.06 6.26 1.60
CA SER A 74 8.71 5.17 2.31
C SER A 74 7.83 3.91 2.33
N LEU A 75 8.47 2.74 2.42
CA LEU A 75 7.81 1.44 2.52
C LEU A 75 8.59 0.56 3.49
N ILE A 76 7.93 0.08 4.54
CA ILE A 76 8.52 -0.74 5.59
C ILE A 76 7.73 -2.04 5.68
N VAL A 77 8.41 -3.18 5.50
CA VAL A 77 7.81 -4.50 5.71
C VAL A 77 7.59 -4.73 7.20
N LEU A 78 6.37 -5.13 7.56
CA LEU A 78 5.98 -5.45 8.92
C LEU A 78 6.11 -6.96 9.16
N GLY A 79 6.51 -7.34 10.38
CA GLY A 79 6.40 -8.72 10.83
C GLY A 79 4.94 -9.17 10.90
N SER A 80 4.69 -10.46 10.69
CA SER A 80 3.34 -11.05 10.65
C SER A 80 2.51 -10.79 11.92
N GLU A 81 3.19 -10.76 13.06
CA GLU A 81 2.67 -10.48 14.39
C GLU A 81 2.27 -9.01 14.55
N VAL A 82 3.04 -8.09 13.98
CA VAL A 82 2.76 -6.64 14.02
C VAL A 82 1.55 -6.31 13.14
N ALA A 83 1.47 -6.94 11.97
CA ALA A 83 0.33 -6.79 11.08
C ALA A 83 -0.97 -7.33 11.71
N SER A 84 -0.89 -8.47 12.39
CA SER A 84 -2.03 -9.08 13.10
C SER A 84 -2.50 -8.20 14.26
N ALA A 85 -1.57 -7.69 15.08
CA ALA A 85 -1.90 -6.79 16.19
C ALA A 85 -2.55 -5.48 15.71
N ARG A 86 -2.13 -4.93 14.57
CA ARG A 86 -2.78 -3.74 13.98
C ARG A 86 -4.17 -4.04 13.40
N LYS A 87 -4.41 -5.25 12.92
CA LYS A 87 -5.74 -5.72 12.54
C LYS A 87 -6.67 -5.88 13.75
N GLU A 88 -6.14 -6.22 14.91
CA GLU A 88 -6.90 -6.34 16.17
C GLU A 88 -7.23 -5.00 16.83
N LEU A 89 -6.55 -3.92 16.45
CA LEU A 89 -6.86 -2.54 16.89
C LEU A 89 -8.09 -1.93 16.18
N MET A 90 -8.80 -2.71 15.36
CA MET A 90 -10.06 -2.31 14.74
C MET A 90 -11.17 -2.18 15.80
N PRO A 91 -11.85 -1.03 15.93
CA PRO A 91 -13.15 -1.01 16.58
C PRO A 91 -14.14 -1.83 15.74
N GLU A 92 -14.92 -2.72 16.37
CA GLU A 92 -15.83 -3.64 15.66
C GLU A 92 -16.99 -2.96 14.94
N GLU A 93 -17.20 -1.65 15.12
CA GLU A 93 -18.28 -0.91 14.49
C GLU A 93 -17.80 0.43 13.93
N GLY A 94 -18.33 0.73 12.75
CA GLY A 94 -17.88 1.79 11.87
C GLY A 94 -17.86 3.18 12.50
N ILE A 95 -16.83 3.93 12.15
CA ILE A 95 -16.95 5.37 12.04
C ILE A 95 -16.63 5.71 10.58
N MET A 96 -17.70 5.84 9.79
CA MET A 96 -17.68 6.62 8.55
C MET A 96 -17.36 8.06 8.96
N ILE A 97 -16.15 8.53 8.68
CA ILE A 97 -15.89 9.97 8.61
C ILE A 97 -15.85 10.30 7.13
N CYS A 98 -16.80 11.15 6.73
CA CYS A 98 -17.02 11.65 5.37
C CYS A 98 -15.78 12.29 4.76
#